data_AF-A0A931PAD1-F1
#
_entry.id   AF-A0A931PAD1-F1
#
_cell.length_a   1.000
_cell.length_b   1.000
_cell.length_c   1.000
_cell.angle_alpha   90.00
_cell.angle_beta   90.00
_cell.angle_gamma   90.00
#
_symmetry.space_group_name_H-M   'P 1'
#
loop_
_entity.id
_entity.type
_entity.pdbx_description
1 polymer ?
#
loop_
_entity_poly.entity_id
_entity_poly.type
_entity_poly.pdbx_seq_one_letter_code
_entity_poly.pdbx_strand_id
1 'polypeptide(L)'
;MSSFSDKVYDKLIETSVEKIIALFAIVTGLSVFAIAKATKALLSQKIVLTVSQLLAFTVGLILLVIFIALVRKKLKAKQKFEEGTRVILSTHTYPVMSAGSYNFINNKVHCSWTHEKEVKHQWINQNQLIEYTPPNYTPQPKNRRSIWDY
;
A
#
# COMPACT_ATOMS: atom_id res chain seq x y z
N MET A 1 -0.27 12.03 -8.70
CA MET A 1 -0.82 11.41 -9.93
C MET A 1 -0.45 9.94 -9.93
N SER A 2 -1.40 9.02 -9.71
CA SER A 2 -1.14 7.59 -9.97
C SER A 2 -1.00 7.40 -11.47
N SER A 3 0.08 6.73 -11.89
CA SER A 3 0.42 6.61 -13.30
C SER A 3 -0.66 5.78 -14.01
N PHE A 4 -0.93 6.07 -15.28
CA PHE A 4 -1.87 5.29 -16.11
C PHE A 4 -1.51 3.79 -16.10
N SER A 5 -0.23 3.47 -15.92
CA SER A 5 0.29 2.13 -15.72
C SER A 5 -0.29 1.45 -14.48
N ASP A 6 -0.34 2.12 -13.32
CA ASP A 6 -0.86 1.54 -12.08
C ASP A 6 -2.35 1.16 -12.21
N LYS A 7 -3.15 1.97 -12.92
CA LYS A 7 -4.57 1.67 -13.20
C LYS A 7 -4.74 0.48 -14.16
N VAL A 8 -3.89 0.38 -15.18
CA VAL A 8 -3.93 -0.75 -16.12
C VAL A 8 -3.52 -2.03 -15.40
N TYR A 9 -2.46 -1.99 -14.58
CA TYR A 9 -2.00 -3.14 -13.80
C TYR A 9 -3.04 -3.59 -12.76
N ASP A 10 -3.67 -2.66 -12.02
CA ASP A 10 -4.70 -3.02 -11.06
C ASP A 10 -5.93 -3.64 -11.75
N LYS A 11 -6.33 -3.11 -12.92
CA LYS A 11 -7.43 -3.66 -13.72
C LYS A 11 -7.10 -5.04 -14.31
N LEU A 12 -5.83 -5.27 -14.68
CA LEU A 12 -5.33 -6.57 -15.16
C LEU A 12 -5.31 -7.61 -14.04
N ILE A 13 -4.93 -7.20 -12.83
CA ILE A 13 -4.95 -8.06 -11.64
C ILE A 13 -6.39 -8.41 -11.29
N GLU A 14 -7.30 -7.44 -11.25
CA GLU A 14 -8.72 -7.66 -10.96
C GLU A 14 -9.36 -8.66 -11.93
N THR A 15 -9.17 -8.45 -13.25
CA THR A 15 -9.65 -9.41 -14.26
C THR A 15 -8.96 -10.77 -14.18
N SER A 16 -7.69 -10.84 -13.78
CA SER A 16 -7.01 -12.12 -13.59
C SER A 16 -7.50 -12.88 -12.35
N VAL A 17 -7.81 -12.18 -11.26
CA VAL A 17 -8.38 -12.76 -10.04
C VAL A 17 -9.79 -13.28 -10.28
N GLU A 18 -10.64 -12.52 -10.97
CA GLU A 18 -11.98 -12.96 -11.35
C GLU A 18 -11.95 -14.21 -12.25
N LYS A 19 -11.04 -14.25 -13.23
CA LYS A 19 -10.84 -15.43 -14.09
C LYS A 19 -10.34 -16.64 -13.30
N ILE A 20 -9.44 -16.45 -12.33
CA ILE A 20 -8.95 -17.52 -11.44
C ILE A 20 -10.10 -18.04 -10.56
N ILE A 21 -10.94 -17.17 -10.02
CA ILE A 21 -12.12 -17.55 -9.22
C ILE A 21 -13.14 -18.31 -10.08
N ALA A 22 -13.41 -17.86 -11.31
CA ALA A 22 -14.33 -18.53 -12.22
C ALA A 22 -13.82 -19.92 -12.65
N LEU A 23 -12.52 -20.04 -12.97
CA LEU A 23 -11.88 -21.32 -13.26
C LEU A 23 -11.97 -22.26 -12.05
N PHE A 24 -11.80 -21.70 -10.85
CA PHE A 24 -11.89 -22.46 -9.60
C PHE A 24 -13.31 -22.97 -9.32
N ALA A 25 -14.35 -22.16 -9.56
CA ALA A 25 -15.75 -22.59 -9.44
C ALA A 25 -16.07 -23.76 -10.38
N ILE A 26 -15.53 -23.74 -11.60
CA ILE A 26 -15.69 -24.84 -12.57
C ILE A 26 -14.95 -26.10 -12.10
N VAL A 27 -13.69 -25.99 -11.66
CA VAL A 27 -12.89 -27.13 -11.20
C VAL A 27 -13.48 -27.75 -9.93
N THR A 28 -13.90 -26.93 -8.96
CA THR A 28 -14.56 -27.42 -7.74
C THR A 28 -15.89 -28.07 -8.04
N GLY A 29 -16.73 -27.47 -8.89
CA GLY A 29 -17.99 -28.07 -9.35
C GLY A 29 -17.79 -29.43 -10.03
N LEU A 30 -16.80 -29.53 -10.93
CA LEU A 30 -16.44 -30.79 -11.59
C LEU A 30 -15.91 -31.83 -10.60
N SER A 31 -15.11 -31.42 -9.61
CA SER A 31 -14.58 -32.32 -8.58
C SER A 31 -15.69 -32.86 -7.67
N VAL A 32 -16.64 -32.03 -7.24
CA VAL A 32 -17.79 -32.44 -6.41
C VAL A 32 -18.71 -33.37 -7.20
N PHE A 33 -18.95 -33.08 -8.49
CA PHE A 33 -19.74 -33.95 -9.36
C PHE A 33 -19.06 -35.30 -9.59
N ALA A 34 -17.73 -35.32 -9.80
CA ALA A 34 -16.96 -36.55 -9.93
C ALA A 34 -16.97 -37.39 -8.64
N ILE A 35 -16.86 -36.74 -7.47
CA ILE A 35 -16.97 -37.40 -6.16
C ILE A 35 -18.36 -37.98 -5.94
N ALA A 36 -19.42 -37.22 -6.22
CA ALA A 36 -20.81 -37.67 -6.07
C ALA A 36 -21.16 -38.85 -6.99
N LYS A 37 -20.51 -38.94 -8.17
CA LYS A 37 -20.64 -40.07 -9.09
C LYS A 37 -19.79 -41.27 -8.66
N ALA A 38 -18.59 -41.04 -8.12
CA ALA A 38 -17.68 -42.07 -7.63
C ALA A 38 -18.15 -42.74 -6.33
N THR A 39 -18.78 -41.99 -5.42
CA THR A 39 -19.37 -42.52 -4.17
C THR A 39 -20.51 -43.49 -4.41
N LYS A 40 -21.22 -43.39 -5.55
CA LYS A 40 -22.23 -44.37 -5.97
C LYS A 40 -21.64 -45.64 -6.59
N ALA A 41 -20.37 -45.63 -7.03
CA ALA A 41 -19.85 -46.66 -7.92
C ALA A 41 -18.90 -47.68 -7.26
N LEU A 42 -17.99 -47.30 -6.34
CA LEU A 42 -17.07 -48.26 -5.71
C LEU A 42 -16.29 -47.57 -4.58
N LEU A 43 -16.55 -47.92 -3.32
CA LEU A 43 -15.81 -47.40 -2.18
C LEU A 43 -14.52 -48.19 -1.94
N SER A 44 -13.50 -47.88 -2.74
CA SER A 44 -12.12 -48.08 -2.31
C SER A 44 -11.70 -46.87 -1.47
N GLN A 45 -11.45 -47.08 -0.17
CA GLN A 45 -10.99 -46.04 0.76
C GLN A 45 -9.79 -45.23 0.22
N LYS A 46 -8.97 -45.83 -0.65
CA LYS A 46 -7.83 -45.17 -1.29
C LYS A 46 -8.24 -44.00 -2.19
N ILE A 47 -9.36 -44.10 -2.90
CA ILE A 47 -9.83 -43.04 -3.81
C ILE A 47 -10.28 -41.82 -3.01
N VAL A 48 -11.03 -42.03 -1.93
CA VAL A 48 -11.52 -40.96 -1.05
C VAL A 48 -10.34 -40.21 -0.41
N LEU A 49 -9.30 -40.95 0.02
CA LEU A 49 -8.10 -40.37 0.61
C LEU A 49 -7.35 -39.48 -0.41
N THR A 50 -7.11 -39.96 -1.63
CA THR A 50 -6.42 -39.20 -2.67
C THR A 50 -7.18 -37.92 -3.05
N VAL A 51 -8.50 -37.98 -3.15
CA VAL A 51 -9.32 -36.82 -3.49
C VAL A 51 -9.34 -35.80 -2.34
N SER A 52 -9.39 -36.26 -1.09
CA SER A 52 -9.31 -35.36 0.08
C SER A 52 -7.98 -34.61 0.15
N GLN A 53 -6.86 -35.28 -0.20
CA GLN A 53 -5.55 -34.66 -0.25
C GLN A 53 -5.45 -33.63 -1.37
N LEU A 54 -6.03 -33.90 -2.54
CA LEU A 54 -6.07 -32.96 -3.66
C LEU A 54 -6.87 -31.69 -3.31
N LEU A 55 -8.00 -31.85 -2.60
CA LEU A 55 -8.81 -30.75 -2.09
C LEU A 55 -8.07 -29.93 -1.03
N ALA A 56 -7.39 -30.58 -0.08
CA ALA A 56 -6.61 -29.89 0.94
C ALA A 56 -5.46 -29.09 0.32
N PHE A 57 -4.77 -29.65 -0.68
CA PHE A 57 -3.69 -28.98 -1.39
C PHE A 57 -4.18 -27.76 -2.17
N THR A 58 -5.31 -27.88 -2.86
CA THR A 58 -5.91 -26.76 -3.61
C THR A 58 -6.37 -25.63 -2.68
N VAL A 59 -7.02 -25.94 -1.55
CA VAL A 59 -7.38 -24.93 -0.55
C VAL A 59 -6.13 -24.25 0.05
N GLY A 60 -5.08 -25.02 0.33
CA GLY A 60 -3.80 -24.47 0.81
C GLY A 60 -3.16 -23.50 -0.18
N LEU A 61 -3.19 -23.82 -1.48
CA LEU A 61 -2.70 -22.95 -2.55
C LEU A 61 -3.48 -21.64 -2.63
N ILE A 62 -4.81 -21.67 -2.46
CA ILE A 62 -5.64 -20.47 -2.44
C ILE A 62 -5.27 -19.56 -1.28
N LEU A 63 -5.15 -20.13 -0.07
CA LEU A 63 -4.75 -19.36 1.11
C LEU A 63 -3.38 -18.72 0.93
N LEU A 64 -2.43 -19.43 0.29
CA LEU A 64 -1.11 -18.88 -0.04
C LEU A 64 -1.20 -17.71 -1.03
N VAL A 65 -2.00 -17.83 -2.08
CA VAL A 65 -2.19 -16.75 -3.07
C VAL A 65 -2.83 -15.53 -2.42
N ILE A 66 -3.86 -15.71 -1.59
CA ILE A 66 -4.51 -14.62 -0.84
C ILE A 66 -3.49 -13.95 0.09
N PHE A 67 -2.69 -14.75 0.81
CA PHE A 67 -1.64 -14.23 1.70
C PHE A 67 -0.61 -13.39 0.92
N ILE A 68 -0.12 -13.87 -0.22
CA ILE A 68 0.81 -13.13 -1.08
C ILE A 68 0.16 -11.83 -1.59
N ALA A 69 -1.11 -11.86 -1.99
CA ALA A 69 -1.83 -10.67 -2.45
C ALA A 69 -1.97 -9.62 -1.32
N LEU A 70 -2.28 -10.05 -0.10
CA LEU A 70 -2.36 -9.16 1.07
C LEU A 70 -1.01 -8.55 1.43
N VAL A 71 0.06 -9.35 1.41
CA VAL A 71 1.43 -8.88 1.66
C VAL A 71 1.86 -7.90 0.57
N ARG A 72 1.61 -8.20 -0.71
CA ARG A 72 1.89 -7.28 -1.84
C ARG A 72 1.13 -5.97 -1.71
N LYS A 73 -0.15 -6.01 -1.31
CA LYS A 73 -0.94 -4.79 -1.08
C LYS A 73 -0.35 -3.91 0.02
N LYS A 74 0.21 -4.51 1.08
CA LYS A 74 0.95 -3.78 2.13
C LYS A 74 2.31 -3.25 1.66
N LEU A 75 2.99 -3.97 0.76
CA LEU A 75 4.33 -3.62 0.25
C LEU A 75 4.33 -2.59 -0.90
N LYS A 76 3.18 -2.17 -1.43
CA LYS A 76 3.09 -1.09 -2.47
C LYS A 76 3.49 0.31 -1.95
N ALA A 77 4.09 0.40 -0.77
CA ALA A 77 4.55 1.63 -0.17
C ALA A 77 5.82 2.13 -0.91
N LYS A 78 5.63 2.99 -1.91
CA LYS A 78 6.71 3.71 -2.59
C LYS A 78 7.13 4.92 -1.75
N GLN A 79 8.43 5.19 -1.69
CA GLN A 79 8.94 6.43 -1.11
C GLN A 79 8.43 7.63 -1.93
N LYS A 80 7.85 8.62 -1.24
CA LYS A 80 7.32 9.86 -1.82
C LYS A 80 8.25 11.05 -1.60
N PHE A 81 9.04 11.04 -0.53
CA PHE A 81 9.91 12.14 -0.14
C PHE A 81 11.36 11.65 -0.15
N GLU A 82 12.25 12.43 -0.73
CA GLU A 82 13.69 12.20 -0.66
C GLU A 82 14.20 12.59 0.74
N GLU A 83 15.39 12.10 1.09
CA GLU A 83 16.04 12.50 2.33
C GLU A 83 16.41 14.00 2.26
N GLY A 84 16.12 14.74 3.32
CA GLY A 84 16.29 16.18 3.41
C GLY A 84 15.07 17.00 2.99
N THR A 85 14.06 16.41 2.33
CA THR A 85 12.83 17.13 1.92
C THR A 85 12.14 17.73 3.15
N ARG A 86 11.72 18.99 3.05
CA ARG A 86 10.93 19.65 4.10
C ARG A 86 9.48 19.22 3.99
N VAL A 87 8.94 18.66 5.06
CA VAL A 87 7.58 18.13 5.12
C VAL A 87 6.84 18.67 6.34
N ILE A 88 5.52 18.74 6.24
CA ILE A 88 4.61 19.10 7.34
C ILE A 88 3.50 18.07 7.43
N LEU A 89 2.78 18.05 8.56
CA LEU A 89 1.59 17.22 8.68
C LEU A 89 0.48 17.75 7.76
N SER A 90 -0.26 16.84 7.14
CA SER A 90 -1.41 17.22 6.30
C SER A 90 -2.50 17.95 7.08
N THR A 91 -2.60 17.71 8.40
CA THR A 91 -3.58 18.33 9.29
C THR A 91 -3.09 19.64 9.90
N HIS A 92 -1.78 19.90 9.95
CA HIS A 92 -1.19 21.04 10.64
C HIS A 92 0.06 21.56 9.91
N THR A 93 0.13 22.88 9.72
CA THR A 93 1.23 23.53 9.01
C THR A 93 2.53 23.62 9.83
N TYR A 94 2.47 23.31 11.12
CA TYR A 94 3.61 23.30 12.04
C TYR A 94 3.66 21.99 12.84
N PRO A 95 4.86 21.50 13.20
CA PRO A 95 6.18 22.03 12.83
C PRO A 95 6.62 21.59 11.42
N VAL A 96 7.51 22.37 10.79
CA VAL A 96 8.22 21.94 9.57
C VAL A 96 9.28 20.92 9.99
N MET A 97 9.21 19.74 9.38
CA MET A 97 10.09 18.62 9.64
C MET A 97 10.98 18.34 8.44
N SER A 98 12.14 17.74 8.67
CA SER A 98 12.98 17.19 7.62
C SER A 98 12.71 15.69 7.51
N ALA A 99 12.40 15.22 6.31
CA ALA A 99 12.27 13.81 5.99
C ALA A 99 13.66 13.17 5.95
N GLY A 100 13.82 12.03 6.61
CA GLY A 100 15.01 11.20 6.57
C GLY A 100 14.66 9.83 6.02
N SER A 101 15.21 8.80 6.64
CA SER A 101 15.10 7.42 6.18
C SER A 101 13.66 6.92 6.05
N TYR A 102 13.37 6.23 4.95
CA TYR A 102 12.06 5.65 4.67
C TYR A 102 12.02 4.16 5.01
N ASN A 103 10.99 3.75 5.75
CA ASN A 103 10.71 2.37 6.06
C ASN A 103 9.54 1.86 5.19
N PHE A 104 9.90 1.06 4.18
CA PHE A 104 8.96 0.46 3.23
C PHE A 104 8.00 -0.57 3.87
N ILE A 105 8.39 -1.21 4.98
CA ILE A 105 7.59 -2.27 5.62
C ILE A 105 6.33 -1.67 6.25
N ASN A 106 6.43 -0.47 6.84
CA ASN A 106 5.34 0.17 7.58
C ASN A 106 4.89 1.51 6.97
N ASN A 107 5.41 1.87 5.79
CA ASN A 107 5.13 3.14 5.11
C ASN A 107 5.38 4.37 6.00
N LYS A 108 6.43 4.33 6.83
CA LYS A 108 6.81 5.45 7.70
C LYS A 108 8.09 6.11 7.23
N VAL A 109 8.15 7.43 7.39
CA VAL A 109 9.33 8.25 7.17
C VAL A 109 9.85 8.68 8.54
N HIS A 110 11.16 8.62 8.73
CA HIS A 110 11.81 9.18 9.90
C HIS A 110 11.86 10.70 9.76
N CYS A 111 11.17 11.43 10.60
CA CYS A 111 11.10 12.89 10.55
C CYS A 111 11.86 13.50 11.73
N SER A 112 12.62 14.56 11.47
CA SER A 112 13.30 15.33 12.50
C SER A 112 12.93 16.81 12.44
N TRP A 113 12.71 17.45 13.58
CA TRP A 113 12.45 18.89 13.67
C TRP A 113 12.98 19.47 14.97
N THR A 114 13.18 20.78 14.99
CA THR A 114 13.56 21.49 16.21
C THR A 114 12.32 22.04 16.90
N HIS A 115 12.21 21.83 18.21
CA HIS A 115 11.16 22.38 19.05
C HIS A 115 11.77 22.80 20.39
N GLU A 116 11.54 24.03 20.83
CA GLU A 116 12.02 24.53 22.14
C GLU A 116 13.55 24.33 22.35
N LYS A 117 14.34 24.49 21.29
CA LYS A 117 15.82 24.29 21.26
C LYS A 117 16.27 22.83 21.36
N GLU A 118 15.36 21.87 21.32
CA GLU A 118 15.67 20.44 21.24
C GLU A 118 15.35 19.87 19.86
N VAL A 119 16.15 18.92 19.40
CA VAL A 119 15.87 18.15 18.17
C VAL A 119 15.01 16.95 18.53
N LYS A 120 13.81 16.90 17.95
CA LYS A 120 12.87 15.79 18.09
C LYS A 120 12.93 14.90 16.85
N HIS A 121 12.74 13.61 17.06
CA HIS A 121 12.73 12.58 16.02
C HIS A 121 11.49 11.70 16.16
N GLN A 122 10.80 11.42 15.06
CA GLN A 122 9.63 10.55 15.07
C GLN A 122 9.41 9.84 13.73
N TRP A 123 8.96 8.58 13.79
CA TRP A 123 8.48 7.85 12.62
C TRP A 123 7.02 8.16 12.32
N ILE A 124 6.77 8.88 11.23
CA ILE A 124 5.44 9.35 10.83
C ILE A 124 4.99 8.62 9.57
N ASN A 125 3.70 8.30 9.45
CA ASN A 125 3.19 7.68 8.23
C ASN A 125 3.32 8.65 7.06
N GLN A 126 3.93 8.19 5.97
CA GLN A 126 4.17 9.00 4.78
C GLN A 126 2.89 9.62 4.20
N ASN A 127 1.74 8.98 4.40
CA ASN A 127 0.45 9.49 3.90
C ASN A 127 -0.10 10.67 4.72
N GLN A 128 0.45 10.93 5.91
CA GLN A 128 0.08 12.06 6.76
C GLN A 128 1.00 13.26 6.53
N LEU A 129 1.98 13.14 5.62
CA LEU A 129 2.95 14.18 5.32
C LEU A 129 2.65 14.79 3.95
N ILE A 130 2.92 16.09 3.84
CA ILE A 130 2.93 16.83 2.58
C ILE A 130 4.23 17.64 2.49
N GLU A 131 4.68 17.92 1.27
CA GLU A 131 5.85 18.75 1.05
C GLU A 131 5.57 20.20 1.47
N TYR A 132 6.52 20.81 2.17
CA TYR A 132 6.43 22.19 2.62
C TYR A 132 6.92 23.13 1.52
N THR A 133 6.00 23.90 0.95
CA THR A 133 6.32 25.01 0.04
C THR A 133 6.38 26.31 0.84
N PRO A 134 7.53 27.00 0.90
CA PRO A 134 7.61 28.30 1.57
C PRO A 134 6.73 29.32 0.83
N PRO A 135 6.01 30.20 1.55
CA PRO A 135 5.28 31.28 0.90
C PRO A 135 6.26 32.17 0.13
N ASN A 136 5.92 32.51 -1.12
CA ASN A 136 6.71 33.44 -1.93
C ASN A 136 6.86 34.76 -1.16
N TYR A 137 8.11 35.12 -0.87
CA TYR A 137 8.43 36.42 -0.30
C TYR A 137 8.17 37.49 -1.35
N THR A 138 7.05 38.20 -1.23
CA THR A 138 6.85 39.47 -1.91
C THR A 138 7.52 40.56 -1.07
N PRO A 139 8.65 41.16 -1.52
CA PRO A 139 9.25 42.28 -0.82
C PRO A 139 8.22 43.41 -0.72
N GLN A 140 7.90 43.83 0.49
CA GLN A 140 7.06 45.01 0.67
C GLN A 140 7.82 46.23 0.13
N PRO A 141 7.18 47.10 -0.68
CA PRO A 141 7.81 48.32 -1.15
C PRO A 141 8.21 49.16 0.07
N LYS A 142 9.51 49.43 0.20
CA LYS A 142 10.07 50.31 1.21
C LYS A 142 9.46 51.70 0.98
N ASN A 143 8.45 52.07 1.77
CA ASN A 143 7.83 53.38 1.71
C ASN A 143 8.83 54.44 2.20
N ARG A 144 9.73 54.88 1.31
CA ARG A 144 10.52 56.10 1.50
C ARG A 144 9.58 57.28 1.27
N ARG A 145 8.82 57.68 2.29
CA ARG A 145 8.47 59.10 2.45
C ARG A 145 9.46 59.67 3.44
N SER A 146 10.35 60.51 2.90
CA SER A 146 11.26 61.37 3.62
C SER A 146 10.46 62.22 4.61
N ILE A 147 10.63 61.93 5.91
CA ILE A 147 10.31 62.88 6.97
C ILE A 147 11.61 63.65 7.20
N TRP A 148 11.91 64.61 6.33
CA TRP A 148 12.86 65.71 6.55
C TRP A 148 12.60 66.77 5.48
N ASP A 149 11.50 67.50 5.64
CA ASP A 149 11.42 68.88 5.15
C ASP A 149 11.24 69.73 6.42
N TYR A 150 12.35 70.34 6.84
CA TYR A 150 12.40 71.45 7.79
C TYR A 150 12.19 72.75 7.02
#